data_AF-A0A1C6PN78-F1
#
_entry.id   AF-A0A1C6PN78-F1
#
_cell.length_a   1.000
_cell.length_b   1.000
_cell.length_c   1.000
_cell.angle_alpha   90.00
_cell.angle_beta   90.00
_cell.angle_gamma   90.00
#
_symmetry.space_group_name_H-M   'P 1'
#
loop_
_entity.id
_entity.type
_entity.pdbx_description
1 polymer ?
#
loop_
_entity_poly.entity_id
_entity_poly.type
_entity_poly.pdbx_seq_one_letter_code
_entity_poly.pdbx_strand_id
1 'polypeptide(L)'
;MNRPDATLDVPIDPDTVGETIRRALQLGTGRPDLGELSAMHCALRAHISHFLPAARTSAARLPQGAVTAHELKARLDGIEQRAGQQLQPNTFDAHVQIAHLARDCQYLLARHTAAARP
;
A
#
# COMPACT_ATOMS: atom_id res chain seq x y z
N MET A 1 -35.27 1.86 6.51
CA MET A 1 -34.09 0.98 6.51
C MET A 1 -32.83 1.81 6.74
N ASN A 2 -32.24 1.77 7.93
CA ASN A 2 -30.97 2.42 8.26
C ASN A 2 -29.81 1.52 7.77
N ARG A 3 -28.92 2.01 6.90
CA ARG A 3 -27.57 1.46 6.76
C ARG A 3 -26.62 2.36 7.55
N PRO A 4 -26.08 1.91 8.69
CA PRO A 4 -24.90 2.55 9.25
C PRO A 4 -23.71 2.08 8.41
N ASP A 5 -23.34 2.82 7.38
CA ASP A 5 -21.97 2.69 6.84
C ASP A 5 -21.09 3.55 7.73
N ALA A 6 -20.73 2.96 8.88
CA ALA A 6 -19.63 3.44 9.67
C ALA A 6 -18.42 3.44 8.72
N THR A 7 -18.05 4.63 8.25
CA THR A 7 -16.69 4.92 7.85
C THR A 7 -15.86 4.73 9.12
N LEU A 8 -15.58 3.47 9.42
CA LEU A 8 -14.61 3.10 10.42
C LEU A 8 -13.32 3.73 9.90
N ASP A 9 -12.93 4.82 10.52
CA ASP A 9 -11.54 5.19 10.70
C ASP A 9 -10.89 4.01 11.44
N VAL A 10 -10.72 2.89 10.71
CA VAL A 10 -10.00 1.72 11.18
C VAL A 10 -8.59 2.27 11.38
N PRO A 11 -8.06 2.29 12.62
CA PRO A 11 -6.63 2.41 12.77
C PRO A 11 -6.07 1.28 11.92
N ILE A 12 -5.38 1.63 10.84
CA ILE A 12 -4.92 0.69 9.83
C ILE A 12 -3.87 -0.19 10.51
N ASP A 13 -4.37 -1.24 11.16
CA ASP A 13 -3.58 -2.11 11.99
C ASP A 13 -2.61 -2.86 11.07
N PRO A 14 -1.32 -2.96 11.43
CA PRO A 14 -0.34 -3.69 10.64
C PRO A 14 -0.82 -5.11 10.26
N ASP A 15 -1.63 -5.75 11.10
CA ASP A 15 -2.20 -7.06 10.84
C ASP A 15 -3.32 -7.01 9.76
N THR A 16 -4.17 -5.98 9.81
CA THR A 16 -5.22 -5.74 8.79
C THR A 16 -4.60 -5.46 7.43
N VAL A 17 -3.51 -4.68 7.39
CA VAL A 17 -2.75 -4.41 6.15
C VAL A 17 -2.11 -5.69 5.63
N GLY A 18 -1.54 -6.49 6.53
CA GLY A 18 -0.97 -7.80 6.22
C GLY A 18 -1.99 -8.73 5.58
N GLU A 19 -3.21 -8.78 6.11
CA GLU A 19 -4.30 -9.57 5.53
C GLU A 19 -4.74 -9.04 4.16
N THR A 20 -4.92 -7.72 4.00
CA THR A 20 -5.26 -7.11 2.70
C THR A 20 -4.20 -7.43 1.64
N ILE A 21 -2.92 -7.35 2.00
CA ILE A 21 -1.80 -7.73 1.14
C ILE A 21 -1.88 -9.21 0.76
N ARG A 22 -2.09 -10.10 1.74
CA ARG A 22 -2.20 -11.55 1.48
C ARG A 22 -3.36 -11.84 0.53
N ARG A 23 -4.50 -11.18 0.72
CA ARG A 23 -5.64 -11.30 -0.19
C ARG A 23 -5.30 -10.78 -1.59
N ALA A 24 -4.64 -9.64 -1.71
CA ALA A 24 -4.21 -9.08 -3.00
C ALA A 24 -3.27 -10.03 -3.76
N LEU A 25 -2.32 -10.65 -3.05
CA LEU A 25 -1.41 -11.64 -3.64
C LEU A 25 -2.11 -12.94 -4.05
N GLN A 26 -3.06 -13.41 -3.25
CA GLN A 26 -3.86 -14.59 -3.58
C GLN A 26 -4.83 -14.31 -4.73
N LEU A 27 -5.36 -13.09 -4.84
CA LEU A 27 -6.24 -12.67 -5.93
C LEU A 27 -5.57 -12.87 -7.31
N GLY A 28 -4.26 -12.62 -7.39
CA GLY A 28 -3.47 -12.84 -8.62
C GLY A 28 -3.33 -14.31 -9.04
N THR A 29 -3.64 -15.27 -8.16
CA THR A 29 -3.62 -16.71 -8.46
C THR A 29 -4.96 -17.25 -8.98
N GLY A 30 -6.04 -16.46 -8.84
CA GLY A 30 -7.36 -16.79 -9.35
C GLY A 30 -7.71 -16.10 -10.67
N ARG A 31 -8.99 -16.15 -11.03
CA ARG A 31 -9.59 -15.37 -12.12
C ARG A 31 -10.56 -14.32 -11.55
N PRO A 32 -10.05 -13.30 -10.83
CA PRO A 32 -10.88 -12.28 -10.22
C PRO A 32 -11.55 -11.40 -11.27
N ASP A 33 -12.73 -10.91 -10.91
CA ASP A 33 -13.45 -9.95 -11.74
C ASP A 33 -12.84 -8.55 -11.62
N LEU A 34 -13.03 -7.71 -12.65
CA LEU A 34 -12.51 -6.34 -12.68
C LEU A 34 -13.02 -5.49 -11.51
N GLY A 35 -14.22 -5.79 -10.99
CA GLY A 35 -14.77 -5.16 -9.79
C GLY A 35 -13.97 -5.48 -8.53
N GLU A 36 -13.55 -6.73 -8.35
CA GLU A 36 -12.72 -7.15 -7.21
C GLU A 36 -11.32 -6.53 -7.29
N LEU A 37 -10.75 -6.48 -8.50
CA LEU A 37 -9.47 -5.82 -8.75
C LEU A 37 -9.55 -4.33 -8.42
N SER A 38 -10.64 -3.65 -8.82
CA SER A 38 -10.86 -2.23 -8.52
C SER A 38 -11.02 -1.97 -7.02
N ALA A 39 -11.80 -2.80 -6.32
CA ALA A 39 -11.96 -2.70 -4.87
C ALA A 39 -10.62 -2.92 -4.14
N MET A 40 -9.86 -3.93 -4.55
CA MET A 40 -8.53 -4.21 -4.00
C MET A 40 -7.55 -3.07 -4.26
N HIS A 41 -7.57 -2.51 -5.47
CA HIS A 41 -6.76 -1.36 -5.84
C HIS A 41 -7.08 -0.14 -4.97
N CYS A 42 -8.37 0.15 -4.74
CA CYS A 42 -8.80 1.24 -3.87
C CYS A 42 -8.33 1.06 -2.42
N ALA A 43 -8.48 -0.15 -1.87
CA ALA A 43 -8.04 -0.48 -0.52
C ALA A 43 -6.51 -0.33 -0.36
N LEU A 44 -5.73 -0.86 -1.31
CA LEU A 44 -4.26 -0.72 -1.30
C LEU A 44 -3.82 0.74 -1.38
N ARG A 45 -4.47 1.54 -2.24
CA ARG A 45 -4.20 2.98 -2.35
C ARG A 45 -4.48 3.71 -1.03
N ALA A 46 -5.61 3.42 -0.38
CA ALA A 46 -5.94 4.02 0.91
C ALA A 46 -4.89 3.69 1.98
N HIS A 47 -4.42 2.44 2.05
CA HIS A 47 -3.35 2.05 2.96
C HIS A 47 -2.04 2.78 2.66
N ILE A 48 -1.62 2.88 1.38
CA ILE A 48 -0.40 3.59 0.98
C ILE A 48 -0.47 5.06 1.38
N SER A 49 -1.58 5.74 1.10
CA SER A 49 -1.79 7.14 1.50
C SER A 49 -1.71 7.34 3.02
N HIS A 50 -2.10 6.34 3.81
CA HIS A 50 -1.97 6.38 5.27
C HIS A 50 -0.52 6.19 5.74
N PHE A 51 0.24 5.26 5.14
CA PHE A 51 1.63 4.98 5.56
C PHE A 51 2.67 5.95 5.01
N LEU A 52 2.43 6.58 3.85
CA LEU A 52 3.34 7.52 3.22
C LEU A 52 3.83 8.65 4.13
N PRO A 53 2.96 9.40 4.86
CA PRO A 53 3.42 10.46 5.75
C PRO A 53 4.31 9.91 6.88
N ALA A 54 3.93 8.79 7.51
CA ALA A 54 4.72 8.15 8.56
C ALA A 54 6.10 7.65 8.05
N ALA A 55 6.13 7.10 6.83
CA ALA A 55 7.35 6.64 6.18
C ALA A 55 8.26 7.82 5.79
N ARG A 56 7.69 8.93 5.28
CA ARG A 56 8.43 10.17 4.97
C ARG A 56 9.00 10.81 6.24
N THR A 57 8.25 10.87 7.34
CA THR A 57 8.76 11.37 8.63
C THR A 57 9.90 10.49 9.17
N SER A 58 9.78 9.16 9.03
CA SER A 58 10.86 8.24 9.40
C SER A 58 12.08 8.38 8.50
N ALA A 59 11.89 8.67 7.20
CA ALA A 59 12.98 8.97 6.27
C ALA A 59 13.69 10.30 6.62
N ALA A 60 12.93 11.31 7.06
CA ALA A 60 13.48 12.60 7.47
C ALA A 60 14.30 12.54 8.77
N ARG A 61 14.03 11.54 9.62
CA ARG A 61 14.80 11.27 10.86
C ARG A 61 16.14 10.57 10.60
N LEU A 62 16.38 10.04 9.39
CA LEU A 62 17.69 9.52 9.01
C LEU A 62 18.68 10.68 8.83
N PRO A 63 19.99 10.47 9.10
CA PRO A 63 21.00 11.50 8.91
C PRO A 63 20.97 12.05 7.48
N GLN A 64 20.81 13.37 7.37
CA GLN A 64 20.79 14.11 6.11
C GLN A 64 22.12 13.87 5.37
N GLY A 65 22.08 13.23 4.20
CA GLY A 65 23.26 12.89 3.40
C GLY A 65 23.59 11.39 3.34
N ALA A 66 22.91 10.55 4.10
CA ALA A 66 22.99 9.11 3.88
C ALA A 66 22.35 8.77 2.53
N VAL A 67 23.07 8.04 1.67
CA VAL A 67 22.57 7.52 0.38
C VAL A 67 21.23 6.80 0.58
N THR A 68 21.08 6.12 1.71
CA THR A 68 19.86 5.41 2.13
C THR A 68 18.65 6.33 2.32
N ALA A 69 18.82 7.59 2.73
CA ALA A 69 17.72 8.55 2.88
C ALA A 69 17.22 9.06 1.52
N HIS A 70 18.15 9.31 0.58
CA HIS A 70 17.79 9.73 -0.78
C HIS A 70 17.12 8.59 -1.56
N GLU A 71 17.69 7.38 -1.52
CA GLU A 71 17.10 6.19 -2.14
C GLU A 71 15.72 5.87 -1.55
N LEU A 72 15.56 6.00 -0.22
CA LEU A 72 14.29 5.80 0.44
C LEU A 72 13.26 6.85 -0.02
N LYS A 73 13.64 8.12 -0.09
CA LYS A 73 12.75 9.18 -0.57
C LYS A 73 12.31 8.92 -2.02
N ALA A 74 13.25 8.57 -2.91
CA ALA A 74 12.94 8.22 -4.29
C ALA A 74 12.01 7.00 -4.39
N ARG A 75 12.22 5.99 -3.54
CA ARG A 75 11.35 4.82 -3.48
C ARG A 75 9.95 5.15 -3.00
N LEU A 76 9.80 5.97 -1.95
CA LEU A 76 8.50 6.45 -1.46
C LEU A 76 7.77 7.27 -2.52
N ASP A 77 8.49 8.13 -3.24
CA ASP A 77 7.93 8.91 -4.35
C ASP A 77 7.43 7.99 -5.48
N GLY A 78 8.21 6.97 -5.85
CA GLY A 78 7.78 5.97 -6.83
C GLY A 78 6.56 5.15 -6.39
N ILE A 79 6.43 4.87 -5.10
CA ILE A 79 5.24 4.20 -4.52
C ILE A 79 4.03 5.13 -4.60
N GLU A 80 4.19 6.40 -4.22
CA GLU A 80 3.13 7.42 -4.30
C GLU A 80 2.64 7.60 -5.73
N GLN A 81 3.55 7.69 -6.69
CA GLN A 81 3.23 7.80 -8.10
C GLN A 81 2.47 6.57 -8.61
N ARG A 82 2.92 5.35 -8.27
CA ARG A 82 2.19 4.11 -8.63
C ARG A 82 0.82 4.04 -7.98
N ALA A 83 0.69 4.44 -6.73
CA ALA A 83 -0.60 4.52 -6.04
C ALA A 83 -1.51 5.60 -6.66
N GLY A 84 -0.96 6.66 -7.24
CA GLY A 84 -1.73 7.68 -7.95
C GLY A 84 -2.36 7.18 -9.25
N GLN A 85 -1.69 6.24 -9.95
CA GLN A 85 -2.13 5.73 -11.24
C GLN A 85 -3.51 5.05 -11.19
N GLN A 86 -4.32 5.27 -12.21
CA GLN A 86 -5.57 4.55 -12.38
C GLN A 86 -5.31 3.08 -12.73
N LEU A 87 -6.22 2.20 -12.32
CA LEU A 87 -6.15 0.79 -12.69
C LEU A 87 -6.17 0.68 -14.22
N GLN A 88 -5.28 -0.14 -14.77
CA GLN A 88 -5.23 -0.34 -16.22
C GLN A 88 -6.48 -1.11 -16.66
N PRO A 89 -7.01 -0.81 -17.86
CA PRO A 89 -8.25 -1.42 -18.35
C PRO A 89 -8.09 -2.90 -18.69
N ASN A 90 -6.85 -3.36 -18.91
CA ASN A 90 -6.55 -4.74 -19.19
C ASN A 90 -6.40 -5.54 -17.89
N THR A 91 -7.13 -6.66 -17.76
CA THR A 91 -7.13 -7.52 -16.56
C THR A 91 -5.72 -7.98 -16.18
N PHE A 92 -4.88 -8.34 -17.15
CA PHE A 92 -3.50 -8.76 -16.86
C PHE A 92 -2.65 -7.62 -16.27
N ASP A 93 -2.68 -6.43 -16.88
CA ASP A 93 -1.98 -5.25 -16.36
C ASP A 93 -2.55 -4.78 -15.02
N ALA A 94 -3.86 -4.91 -14.80
CA ALA A 94 -4.51 -4.66 -13.52
C ALA A 94 -3.99 -5.60 -12.42
N HIS A 95 -3.84 -6.89 -12.73
CA HIS A 95 -3.27 -7.88 -11.80
C HIS A 95 -1.82 -7.54 -11.44
N VAL A 96 -0.99 -7.25 -12.44
CA VAL A 96 0.42 -6.90 -12.23
C VAL A 96 0.51 -5.65 -11.35
N GLN A 97 -0.27 -4.60 -11.63
CA GLN A 97 -0.28 -3.41 -10.80
C GLN A 97 -0.71 -3.67 -9.35
N ILE A 98 -1.73 -4.50 -9.14
CA ILE A 98 -2.18 -4.87 -7.78
C ILE A 98 -1.10 -5.65 -7.05
N ALA A 99 -0.40 -6.58 -7.71
CA ALA A 99 0.72 -7.31 -7.13
C ALA A 99 1.89 -6.39 -6.77
N HIS A 100 2.20 -5.41 -7.63
CA HIS A 100 3.22 -4.39 -7.36
C HIS A 100 2.83 -3.52 -6.16
N LEU A 101 1.58 -3.03 -6.10
CA LEU A 101 1.08 -2.24 -4.97
C LEU A 101 1.05 -3.04 -3.67
N ALA A 102 0.66 -4.32 -3.72
CA ALA A 102 0.71 -5.20 -2.55
C ALA A 102 2.14 -5.35 -2.03
N ARG A 103 3.13 -5.47 -2.92
CA ARG A 103 4.55 -5.56 -2.55
C ARG A 103 5.11 -4.23 -2.02
N ASP A 104 4.64 -3.10 -2.56
CA ASP A 104 4.95 -1.77 -2.03
C ASP A 104 4.36 -1.60 -0.62
N CYS A 105 3.12 -2.03 -0.39
CA CYS A 105 2.51 -2.08 0.94
C CYS A 105 3.30 -2.97 1.91
N GLN A 106 3.76 -4.16 1.47
CA GLN A 106 4.62 -5.02 2.31
C GLN A 106 5.90 -4.32 2.73
N TYR A 107 6.53 -3.60 1.80
CA TYR A 107 7.74 -2.85 2.09
C TYR A 107 7.49 -1.75 3.14
N LEU A 108 6.39 -1.00 3.00
CA LEU A 108 6.00 0.02 3.97
C LEU A 108 5.69 -0.59 5.35
N LEU A 109 4.99 -1.72 5.38
CA LEU A 109 4.63 -2.43 6.61
C LEU A 109 5.87 -2.96 7.34
N ALA A 110 6.75 -3.68 6.64
CA ALA A 110 8.00 -4.19 7.21
C ALA A 110 8.88 -3.08 7.76
N ARG A 111 8.88 -1.91 7.11
CA ARG A 111 9.61 -0.73 7.58
C ARG A 111 8.95 -0.11 8.81
N HIS A 112 7.63 -0.01 8.83
CA HIS A 112 6.89 0.53 9.98
C HIS A 112 7.10 -0.34 11.23
N THR A 113 7.05 -1.68 11.09
CA THR A 113 7.33 -2.60 12.20
C THR A 113 8.79 -2.60 12.63
N ALA A 114 9.74 -2.47 11.70
CA ALA A 114 11.17 -2.33 12.05
C ALA A 114 11.47 -1.01 12.77
N ALA A 115 10.81 0.09 12.40
CA ALA A 115 10.96 1.38 13.06
C ALA A 115 10.21 1.46 14.41
N ALA A 116 9.18 0.64 14.59
CA ALA A 116 8.43 0.53 15.85
C ALA A 116 9.12 -0.38 16.89
N ARG A 117 10.18 -1.10 16.51
CA ARG A 117 10.99 -1.91 17.43
C ARG A 117 12.03 -1.00 18.10
N PRO A 118 11.95 -0.79 19.43
CA PRO A 118 12.88 0.08 20.17
C PRO A 118 14.30 -0.48 20.22
#